data_AF-A0A7J7GVR6-F1
#
_entry.id   AF-A0A7J7GVR6-F1
#
_cell.length_a   1.000
_cell.length_b   1.000
_cell.length_c   1.000
_cell.angle_alpha   90.00
_cell.angle_beta   90.00
_cell.angle_gamma   90.00
#
_symmetry.space_group_name_H-M   'P 1'
#
loop_
_entity.id
_entity.type
_entity.pdbx_description
1 polymer ?
#
loop_
_entity_poly.entity_id
_entity_poly.type
_entity_poly.pdbx_seq_one_letter_code
_entity_poly.pdbx_strand_id
1 'polypeptide(L)'
;MAVAGAIIGAVFGGWMNDKFGRRKSIIMADFLFFIGAIVMAVAPAPWVIIIGRILVGLGVGMASVTSPLYISEASPARIKGALVSTNGLLITGGQFLSYLINLAFTKA
;
A
#
# COMPACT_ATOMS: atom_id res chain seq x y z
N MET A 1 -12.17 -1.98 -8.81
CA MET A 1 -10.93 -2.31 -9.54
C MET A 1 -9.71 -2.30 -8.63
N ALA A 2 -9.34 -1.17 -7.99
CA ALA A 2 -8.18 -1.13 -7.07
C ALA A 2 -8.29 -2.11 -5.88
N VAL A 3 -9.49 -2.28 -5.31
CA VAL A 3 -9.74 -3.23 -4.21
C VAL A 3 -9.52 -4.68 -4.63
N ALA A 4 -9.88 -5.04 -5.87
CA ALA A 4 -9.65 -6.40 -6.38
C ALA A 4 -8.14 -6.67 -6.57
N GLY A 5 -7.40 -5.69 -7.09
CA GLY A 5 -5.93 -5.74 -7.15
C GLY A 5 -5.30 -5.81 -5.76
N ALA A 6 -5.86 -5.10 -4.77
CA ALA A 6 -5.38 -5.14 -3.39
C ALA A 6 -5.62 -6.48 -2.70
N ILE A 7 -6.76 -7.15 -2.97
CA ILE A 7 -7.03 -8.49 -2.43
C ILE A 7 -6.03 -9.50 -2.99
N ILE A 8 -5.82 -9.50 -4.30
CA ILE A 8 -4.85 -10.40 -4.96
C ILE A 8 -3.44 -10.08 -4.46
N GLY A 9 -3.12 -8.79 -4.32
CA GLY A 9 -1.84 -8.31 -3.83
C GLY A 9 -1.58 -8.73 -2.38
N ALA A 10 -2.59 -8.69 -1.52
CA ALA A 10 -2.46 -9.13 -0.14
C ALA A 10 -2.18 -10.63 -0.02
N VAL A 11 -2.85 -11.46 -0.85
CA VAL A 11 -2.61 -12.92 -0.89
C VAL A 11 -1.21 -13.25 -1.38
N PHE A 12 -0.78 -12.63 -2.49
CA PHE A 12 0.58 -12.82 -3.01
C PHE A 12 1.64 -12.24 -2.08
N GLY A 13 1.39 -11.08 -1.47
CA GLY A 13 2.31 -10.42 -0.53
C GLY A 13 2.53 -11.22 0.75
N GLY A 14 1.49 -11.89 1.26
CA GLY A 14 1.59 -12.82 2.39
C GLY A 14 2.49 -14.02 2.07
N TRP A 15 2.20 -14.72 0.97
CA TRP A 15 3.02 -15.87 0.53
C TRP A 15 4.48 -15.48 0.24
N MET A 16 4.69 -14.30 -0.33
CA MET A 16 6.01 -13.81 -0.68
C MET A 16 6.81 -13.32 0.52
N ASN A 17 6.14 -12.79 1.54
CA ASN A 17 6.76 -12.47 2.82
C ASN A 17 7.36 -13.70 3.49
N ASP A 18 6.62 -14.81 3.47
CA ASP A 18 7.06 -16.06 4.09
C ASP A 18 8.20 -16.72 3.30
N LYS A 19 8.23 -16.56 1.98
CA LYS A 19 9.22 -17.23 1.11
C LYS A 19 10.49 -16.42 0.82
N PHE A 20 10.39 -15.10 0.65
CA PHE A 20 11.51 -14.24 0.21
C PHE A 20 12.05 -13.30 1.30
N GLY A 21 11.40 -13.25 2.45
CA GLY A 21 11.78 -12.39 3.58
C GLY A 21 11.18 -10.99 3.49
N ARG A 22 10.87 -10.43 4.67
CA ARG A 22 10.07 -9.20 4.83
C ARG A 22 10.64 -8.00 4.09
N ARG A 23 11.97 -7.79 4.13
CA ARG A 23 12.63 -6.65 3.48
C ARG A 23 12.52 -6.67 1.95
N LYS A 24 12.62 -7.84 1.32
CA LYS A 24 12.52 -7.96 -0.15
C LYS A 24 11.07 -7.79 -0.62
N SER A 25 10.11 -8.22 0.19
CA SER A 25 8.69 -8.05 -0.09
C SER A 25 8.29 -6.57 -0.12
N ILE A 26 8.79 -5.75 0.83
CA ILE A 26 8.57 -4.30 0.85
C ILE A 26 9.13 -3.64 -0.41
N ILE A 27 10.40 -3.93 -0.76
CA ILE A 27 11.05 -3.34 -1.94
C ILE A 27 10.29 -3.69 -3.23
N MET A 28 9.80 -4.93 -3.35
CA MET A 28 9.03 -5.33 -4.53
C MET A 28 7.64 -4.69 -4.57
N ALA A 29 6.98 -4.51 -3.41
CA ALA A 29 5.72 -3.78 -3.31
C ALA A 29 5.89 -2.31 -3.72
N ASP A 30 6.96 -1.65 -3.27
CA ASP A 30 7.29 -0.28 -3.67
C ASP A 30 7.57 -0.17 -5.17
N PHE A 31 8.28 -1.14 -5.74
CA PHE A 31 8.56 -1.17 -7.18
C PHE A 31 7.29 -1.33 -8.03
N LEU A 32 6.38 -2.20 -7.61
CA LEU A 32 5.06 -2.38 -8.22
C LEU A 32 4.22 -1.10 -8.12
N PHE A 33 4.23 -0.44 -6.97
CA PHE A 33 3.56 0.83 -6.76
C PHE A 33 4.13 1.93 -7.67
N PHE A 34 5.45 2.02 -7.78
CA PHE A 34 6.14 3.00 -8.62
C PHE A 34 5.80 2.82 -10.10
N ILE A 35 5.85 1.58 -10.61
CA ILE A 35 5.45 1.29 -11.99
C ILE A 35 3.97 1.63 -12.21
N GLY A 36 3.09 1.25 -11.29
CA GLY A 36 1.67 1.56 -11.36
C GLY A 36 1.40 3.06 -11.42
N ALA A 37 2.13 3.86 -10.63
CA ALA A 37 2.04 5.32 -10.63
C ALA A 37 2.50 5.93 -11.95
N ILE A 38 3.61 5.45 -12.53
CA ILE A 38 4.09 5.91 -13.85
C ILE A 38 3.06 5.59 -14.94
N VAL A 39 2.52 4.37 -14.93
CA VAL A 39 1.49 3.95 -15.90
C VAL A 39 0.25 4.84 -15.81
N MET A 40 -0.13 5.25 -14.59
CA MET A 40 -1.24 6.20 -14.40
C MET A 40 -0.87 7.62 -14.86
N ALA A 41 0.36 8.07 -14.65
CA ALA A 41 0.82 9.42 -15.00
C ALA A 41 0.90 9.64 -16.52
N VAL A 42 1.30 8.61 -17.27
CA VAL A 42 1.47 8.67 -18.74
C VAL A 42 0.20 8.21 -19.47
N ALA A 43 -0.88 7.85 -18.75
CA ALA A 43 -2.05 7.18 -19.31
C ALA A 43 -2.72 7.99 -20.44
N PRO A 44 -2.68 7.52 -21.71
CA PRO A 44 -3.30 8.22 -22.84
C PRO A 44 -4.79 7.89 -23.01
N ALA A 45 -5.30 6.87 -22.31
CA ALA A 45 -6.67 6.41 -22.41
C ALA A 45 -7.22 5.90 -21.06
N PRO A 46 -8.56 5.93 -20.85
CA PRO A 46 -9.18 5.50 -19.60
C PRO A 46 -8.85 4.05 -19.19
N TRP A 47 -8.66 3.16 -20.17
CA TRP A 47 -8.31 1.76 -19.95
C TRP A 47 -6.91 1.59 -19.34
N VAL A 48 -5.97 2.47 -19.68
CA VAL A 48 -4.60 2.44 -19.14
C VAL A 48 -4.59 2.85 -17.65
N ILE A 49 -5.48 3.77 -17.26
CA ILE A 49 -5.70 4.13 -15.86
C ILE A 49 -6.22 2.93 -15.05
N ILE A 50 -7.09 2.10 -15.64
CA ILE A 50 -7.62 0.90 -14.98
C ILE A 50 -6.48 -0.10 -14.71
N ILE A 51 -5.61 -0.32 -15.68
CA ILE A 51 -4.44 -1.21 -15.54
C ILE A 51 -3.49 -0.68 -14.47
N GLY A 52 -3.16 0.62 -14.51
CA GLY A 52 -2.33 1.26 -13.49
C GLY A 52 -2.92 1.12 -12.08
N ARG A 53 -4.24 1.26 -11.92
CA ARG A 53 -4.93 1.06 -10.64
C ARG A 53 -4.88 -0.38 -10.11
N ILE A 54 -4.83 -1.37 -10.99
CA ILE A 54 -4.65 -2.77 -10.57
C ILE A 54 -3.23 -2.97 -10.06
N LEU A 55 -2.22 -2.44 -10.75
CA LEU A 55 -0.81 -2.52 -10.33
C LEU A 55 -0.56 -1.79 -9.01
N VAL A 56 -1.07 -0.58 -8.86
CA VAL A 56 -1.03 0.16 -7.59
C VAL A 56 -1.76 -0.61 -6.49
N GLY A 57 -2.93 -1.16 -6.79
CA GLY A 57 -3.68 -2.00 -5.85
C GLY A 57 -2.87 -3.19 -5.35
N LEU A 58 -2.19 -3.90 -6.26
CA LEU A 58 -1.31 -5.02 -5.93
C LEU A 58 -0.18 -4.58 -4.98
N GLY A 59 0.54 -3.49 -5.32
CA GLY A 59 1.63 -2.96 -4.49
C GLY A 59 1.16 -2.52 -3.09
N VAL A 60 0.07 -1.76 -3.01
CA VAL A 60 -0.51 -1.31 -1.72
C VAL A 60 -0.99 -2.51 -0.90
N GLY A 61 -1.63 -3.50 -1.53
CA GLY A 61 -2.07 -4.72 -0.87
C GLY A 61 -0.91 -5.45 -0.20
N MET A 62 0.21 -5.63 -0.92
CA MET A 62 1.43 -6.26 -0.40
C MET A 62 2.07 -5.44 0.73
N ALA A 63 2.18 -4.13 0.56
CA ALA A 63 2.79 -3.24 1.55
C ALA A 63 1.96 -3.19 2.85
N SER A 64 0.63 -3.21 2.75
CA SER A 64 -0.29 -3.12 3.90
C SER A 64 -0.19 -4.33 4.84
N VAL A 65 0.04 -5.54 4.30
CA VAL A 65 0.28 -6.73 5.14
C VAL A 65 1.72 -6.76 5.68
N THR A 66 2.69 -6.34 4.88
CA THR A 66 4.12 -6.45 5.24
C THR A 66 4.57 -5.43 6.29
N SER A 67 4.09 -4.19 6.19
CA SER A 67 4.52 -3.08 7.04
C SER A 67 4.27 -3.31 8.53
N PRO A 68 3.04 -3.61 8.99
CA PRO A 68 2.80 -3.86 10.42
C PRO A 68 3.54 -5.10 10.90
N LEU A 69 3.69 -6.14 10.07
CA LEU A 69 4.43 -7.38 10.38
C LEU A 69 5.92 -7.12 10.59
N TYR A 70 6.55 -6.36 9.69
CA TYR A 70 7.95 -5.97 9.79
C TYR A 70 8.21 -5.12 11.03
N ILE A 71 7.35 -4.12 11.30
CA ILE A 71 7.40 -3.34 12.54
C ILE A 71 7.29 -4.28 13.74
N SER A 72 6.35 -5.23 13.70
CA SER A 72 6.11 -6.24 14.74
C SER A 72 7.36 -7.08 15.07
N GLU A 73 8.21 -7.33 14.09
CA GLU A 73 9.39 -8.19 14.21
C GLU A 73 10.66 -7.43 14.58
N ALA A 74 10.78 -6.19 14.11
CA ALA A 74 11.90 -5.31 14.46
C ALA A 74 11.75 -4.72 15.88
N SER A 75 10.54 -4.72 16.44
CA SER A 75 10.22 -4.04 17.71
C SER A 75 10.49 -4.89 18.96
N PRO A 76 10.97 -4.28 20.06
CA PRO A 76 11.01 -4.92 21.37
C PRO A 76 9.61 -5.33 21.84
N ALA A 77 9.49 -6.53 22.43
CA ALA A 77 8.20 -7.11 22.85
C ALA A 77 7.35 -6.17 23.73
N ARG A 78 7.98 -5.30 24.51
CA ARG A 78 7.31 -4.34 25.41
C ARG A 78 6.55 -3.22 24.68
N ILE A 79 7.00 -2.79 23.50
CA ILE A 79 6.42 -1.63 22.77
C ILE A 79 5.81 -2.02 21.42
N LYS A 80 5.84 -3.30 21.06
CA LYS A 80 5.32 -3.85 19.80
C LYS A 80 3.89 -3.40 19.51
N GLY A 81 2.98 -3.48 20.49
CA GLY A 81 1.59 -3.07 20.33
C GLY A 81 1.43 -1.56 20.06
N ALA A 82 2.22 -0.74 20.75
CA ALA A 82 2.20 0.72 20.55
C ALA A 82 2.68 1.10 19.14
N LEU A 83 3.79 0.50 18.67
CA LEU A 83 4.33 0.80 17.34
C LEU A 83 3.40 0.36 16.20
N VAL A 84 2.74 -0.79 16.34
CA VAL A 84 1.73 -1.24 15.36
C VAL A 84 0.50 -0.33 15.38
N SER A 85 0.05 0.11 16.56
CA SER A 85 -1.05 1.06 16.70
C SER A 85 -0.71 2.41 16.06
N THR A 86 0.51 2.93 16.25
CA THR A 86 0.97 4.17 15.60
C THR A 86 0.94 4.05 14.07
N ASN A 87 1.34 2.91 13.50
CA ASN A 87 1.23 2.67 12.06
C ASN A 87 -0.23 2.79 11.57
N GLY A 88 -1.18 2.14 12.26
CA GLY A 88 -2.60 2.27 11.93
C GLY A 88 -3.14 3.70 12.07
N LEU A 89 -2.66 4.44 13.08
CA LEU A 89 -2.99 5.85 13.29
C LEU A 89 -2.47 6.74 12.15
N LEU A 90 -1.25 6.50 11.67
CA LEU A 90 -0.66 7.23 10.54
C LEU A 90 -1.39 6.96 9.23
N ILE A 91 -1.76 5.70 8.96
CA ILE A 91 -2.55 5.34 7.77
C ILE A 91 -3.91 6.06 7.80
N THR A 92 -4.62 5.95 8.93
CA THR A 92 -5.96 6.56 9.07
C THR A 92 -5.88 8.08 9.04
N GLY A 93 -4.87 8.67 9.68
CA GLY A 93 -4.62 10.12 9.66
C GLY A 93 -4.28 10.62 8.26
N GLY A 94 -3.49 9.86 7.49
CA GLY A 94 -3.21 10.15 6.09
C GLY A 94 -4.47 10.11 5.22
N GLN A 95 -5.32 9.10 5.41
CA GLN A 95 -6.62 9.01 4.72
C GLN A 95 -7.51 10.23 5.05
N PHE A 96 -7.57 10.62 6.33
CA PHE A 96 -8.31 11.79 6.79
C PHE A 96 -7.80 13.09 6.14
N LEU A 97 -6.49 13.31 6.13
CA LEU A 97 -5.89 14.48 5.50
C LEU A 97 -6.11 14.49 3.98
N SER A 98 -6.05 13.32 3.34
CA SER A 98 -6.37 13.18 1.90
C SER A 98 -7.80 13.62 1.60
N TYR A 99 -8.77 13.29 2.46
CA TYR A 99 -10.15 13.74 2.27
C TYR A 99 -10.31 15.24 2.51
N LEU A 100 -9.60 15.82 3.50
CA LEU A 100 -9.60 17.27 3.71
C LEU A 100 -9.03 18.04 2.52
N ILE A 101 -7.91 17.57 1.96
CA ILE A 101 -7.32 18.16 0.74
C ILE A 101 -8.30 18.02 -0.42
N ASN A 102 -8.89 16.84 -0.61
CA ASN A 102 -9.86 16.64 -1.68
C ASN A 102 -11.07 17.58 -1.56
N LEU A 103 -11.55 17.82 -0.33
CA LEU A 103 -12.61 18.79 -0.06
C LEU A 103 -12.18 20.23 -0.40
N ALA A 104 -10.95 20.62 -0.04
CA ALA A 104 -10.43 21.96 -0.33
C ALA A 104 -10.28 22.25 -1.84
N PHE A 105 -9.95 21.22 -2.64
CA PHE A 105 -9.80 21.35 -4.10
C PHE A 105 -11.08 21.06 -4.89
N THR A 106 -12.10 20.47 -4.27
CA THR A 106 -13.41 20.27 -4.89
C THR A 106 -14.13 21.62 -4.92
N LYS A 107 -14.12 22.28 -6.09
CA LYS A 107 -15.00 23.42 -6.36
C LYS A 107 -16.45 22.93 -6.37
N ALA A 108 -17.29 23.59 -5.57
CA ALA A 108 -18.74 23.48 -5.63
C ALA A 108 -19.29 23.85 -7.02
#